data_AF-Q01RH6-F1
#
_entry.id   AF-Q01RH6-F1
#
_cell.length_a   1.000
_cell.length_b   1.000
_cell.length_c   1.000
_cell.angle_alpha   90.00
_cell.angle_beta   90.00
_cell.angle_gamma   90.00
#
_symmetry.space_group_name_H-M   'P 1'
#
loop_
_entity.id
_entity.type
_entity.pdbx_description
1 polymer ?
#
loop_
_entity_poly.entity_id
_entity_poly.type
_entity_poly.pdbx_seq_one_letter_code
_entity_poly.pdbx_strand_id
1 'polypeptide(L)'
;MEYSNRLEIRDRSKSDLDAAYRELVLSRIDFNRLMKDVPSGIPQPDGDLRIRKSDKASKAAVERHMVALRRFTDFIVLGTVPEDLLPPTERFGFSHDFTARAVR
;
A
#
# COMPACT_ATOMS: atom_id res chain seq x y z
N MET A 1 10.53 23.98 -10.44
CA MET A 1 9.65 22.94 -11.03
C MET A 1 9.59 21.65 -10.19
N GLU A 2 10.31 21.53 -9.07
CA GLU A 2 10.27 20.34 -8.18
C GLU A 2 9.05 20.25 -7.24
N TYR A 3 8.44 21.38 -6.89
CA TYR A 3 7.30 21.40 -5.95
C TYR A 3 6.06 20.66 -6.47
N SER A 4 5.81 20.66 -7.79
CA SER A 4 4.71 19.90 -8.40
C SER A 4 4.89 18.39 -8.21
N ASN A 5 6.11 17.89 -8.41
CA ASN A 5 6.41 16.46 -8.32
C ASN A 5 6.24 15.96 -6.86
N ARG A 6 6.68 16.75 -5.87
CA ARG A 6 6.50 16.39 -4.46
C ARG A 6 5.03 16.36 -4.02
N LEU A 7 4.20 17.27 -4.52
CA LEU A 7 2.76 17.27 -4.24
C LEU A 7 2.06 16.07 -4.90
N GLU A 8 2.43 15.72 -6.13
CA GLU A 8 1.91 14.55 -6.83
C GLU A 8 2.30 13.24 -6.12
N ILE A 9 3.55 13.09 -5.68
CA ILE A 9 4.01 11.92 -4.91
C ILE A 9 3.26 11.83 -3.58
N ARG A 10 3.04 12.97 -2.91
CA ARG A 10 2.25 13.02 -1.67
C ARG A 10 0.83 12.54 -1.89
N ASP A 11 0.15 13.09 -2.90
CA ASP A 11 -1.26 12.84 -3.14
C ASP A 11 -1.48 11.40 -3.60
N ARG A 12 -0.56 10.85 -4.40
CA ARG A 12 -0.56 9.45 -4.77
C ARG A 12 -0.31 8.52 -3.58
N SER A 13 0.71 8.80 -2.77
CA SER A 13 1.01 8.00 -1.57
C SER A 13 -0.15 8.02 -0.57
N LYS A 14 -0.82 9.17 -0.44
CA LYS A 14 -2.03 9.31 0.39
C LYS A 14 -3.20 8.52 -0.19
N SER A 15 -3.43 8.59 -1.50
CA SER A 15 -4.45 7.80 -2.18
C SER A 15 -4.24 6.30 -1.99
N ASP A 16 -2.99 5.83 -2.08
CA ASP A 16 -2.64 4.41 -1.87
C ASP A 16 -2.90 3.99 -0.42
N LEU A 17 -2.58 4.85 0.55
CA LEU A 17 -2.89 4.62 1.97
C LEU A 17 -4.40 4.54 2.22
N ASP A 18 -5.17 5.47 1.66
CA ASP A 18 -6.63 5.51 1.78
C ASP A 18 -7.28 4.27 1.14
N ALA A 19 -6.77 3.82 -0.01
CA ALA A 19 -7.22 2.59 -0.65
C ALA A 19 -6.93 1.35 0.22
N ALA A 20 -5.70 1.23 0.74
CA ALA A 20 -5.32 0.13 1.63
C ALA A 20 -6.14 0.13 2.94
N TYR A 21 -6.45 1.32 3.47
CA TYR A 21 -7.31 1.45 4.64
C TYR A 21 -8.74 0.99 4.36
N ARG A 22 -9.31 1.34 3.20
CA ARG A 22 -10.65 0.86 2.79
C ARG A 22 -10.68 -0.65 2.66
N GLU A 23 -9.68 -1.27 2.03
CA GLU A 23 -9.57 -2.73 1.94
C GLU A 23 -9.52 -3.39 3.31
N LEU A 24 -8.74 -2.82 4.24
CA LEU A 24 -8.66 -3.30 5.61
C LEU A 24 -10.03 -3.24 6.30
N VAL A 25 -10.73 -2.11 6.22
CA VAL A 25 -12.07 -1.94 6.82
C VAL A 25 -13.06 -2.95 6.25
N LEU A 26 -13.11 -3.10 4.92
CA LEU A 26 -13.99 -4.07 4.26
C LEU A 26 -13.67 -5.50 4.70
N SER A 27 -12.40 -5.89 4.73
CA SER A 27 -11.98 -7.22 5.18
C SER A 27 -12.40 -7.52 6.62
N ARG A 28 -12.36 -6.52 7.50
CA ARG A 28 -12.79 -6.65 8.91
C ARG A 28 -14.29 -6.77 9.03
N ILE A 29 -15.05 -6.02 8.23
CA ILE A 29 -16.52 -6.13 8.18
C ILE A 29 -16.91 -7.54 7.73
N ASP A 30 -16.28 -8.06 6.67
CA ASP A 30 -16.54 -9.40 6.15
C ASP A 30 -16.18 -10.50 7.15
N PHE A 31 -15.03 -10.39 7.81
CA PHE A 31 -14.62 -11.32 8.87
C PHE A 31 -15.62 -11.31 10.03
N ASN A 32 -16.01 -10.12 10.52
CA ASN A 32 -16.98 -10.00 11.60
C ASN A 32 -18.36 -10.54 11.20
N ARG A 33 -18.78 -10.36 9.94
CA ARG A 33 -20.03 -10.93 9.43
C ARG A 33 -19.96 -12.45 9.39
N LEU A 34 -18.87 -13.01 8.88
CA LEU A 34 -18.65 -14.46 8.89
C LEU A 34 -18.70 -15.04 10.30
N MET A 35 -18.07 -14.38 11.28
CA MET A 35 -18.10 -14.84 12.69
C MET A 35 -19.50 -14.76 13.32
N LYS A 36 -20.35 -13.82 12.89
CA LYS A 36 -21.76 -13.73 13.32
C LYS A 36 -22.66 -14.76 12.63
N ASP A 37 -22.36 -15.10 11.38
CA ASP A 37 -23.14 -16.03 10.57
C ASP A 37 -22.83 -17.52 10.88
N VAL A 38 -21.78 -17.83 11.66
CA VAL A 38 -21.47 -19.19 12.13
C VAL A 38 -22.45 -19.55 13.26
N PRO A 39 -23.44 -20.43 13.03
CA PRO A 39 -24.41 -20.80 14.06
C PRO A 39 -23.69 -21.62 15.14
N SER A 40 -23.80 -21.18 16.39
CA SER A 40 -23.27 -21.87 17.56
C SER A 40 -23.73 -23.34 17.59
N GLY A 41 -22.76 -24.26 17.51
CA GLY A 41 -22.94 -25.64 17.99
C GLY A 41 -22.86 -26.76 16.96
N ILE A 42 -22.81 -26.48 15.65
CA ILE A 42 -22.61 -27.53 14.64
C ILE A 42 -21.42 -27.15 13.74
N PRO A 43 -20.31 -27.90 13.76
CA PRO A 43 -19.18 -27.62 12.89
C PRO A 43 -19.61 -27.82 11.43
N GLN A 44 -19.77 -26.73 10.70
CA GLN A 44 -19.98 -26.78 9.26
C GLN A 44 -18.67 -27.20 8.60
N PRO A 45 -18.67 -28.20 7.70
CA PRO A 45 -17.45 -28.69 7.05
C PRO A 45 -16.68 -27.58 6.30
N ASP A 46 -17.38 -26.55 5.82
CA ASP A 46 -16.79 -25.39 5.14
C ASP A 46 -16.55 -24.16 6.04
N GLY A 47 -17.04 -24.18 7.29
CA GLY A 47 -16.95 -23.05 8.21
C GLY A 47 -15.50 -22.69 8.52
N ASP A 48 -14.70 -23.69 8.88
CA ASP A 48 -13.28 -23.53 9.21
C ASP A 48 -12.45 -23.04 8.01
N LEU A 49 -12.76 -23.54 6.80
CA LEU A 49 -12.09 -23.10 5.57
C LEU A 49 -12.42 -21.63 5.25
N ARG A 50 -13.68 -21.23 5.42
CA ARG A 50 -14.12 -19.84 5.20
C ARG A 50 -13.50 -18.88 6.22
N ILE A 51 -13.44 -19.28 7.50
CA ILE A 51 -12.78 -18.51 8.56
C ILE A 51 -11.29 -18.35 8.26
N ARG A 52 -10.57 -19.44 7.94
CA ARG A 52 -9.14 -19.38 7.60
C ARG A 52 -8.86 -18.52 6.36
N LYS A 53 -9.71 -18.59 5.34
CA LYS A 53 -9.57 -17.77 4.13
C LYS A 53 -9.80 -16.29 4.43
N SER A 54 -10.81 -15.96 5.24
CA SER A 54 -11.09 -14.59 5.65
C SER A 54 -10.00 -14.02 6.57
N ASP A 55 -9.49 -14.82 7.52
CA ASP A 55 -8.35 -14.45 8.37
C ASP A 55 -7.10 -14.15 7.53
N LYS A 56 -6.77 -15.01 6.57
CA LYS A 56 -5.65 -14.78 5.65
C LYS A 56 -5.81 -13.49 4.83
N ALA A 57 -7.02 -13.22 4.34
CA ALA A 57 -7.33 -12.00 3.60
C ALA A 57 -7.19 -10.75 4.49
N SER A 58 -7.67 -10.82 5.73
CA SER A 58 -7.57 -9.72 6.69
C SER A 58 -6.12 -9.43 7.08
N LYS A 59 -5.31 -10.48 7.34
CA LYS A 59 -3.87 -10.33 7.61
C LYS A 59 -3.14 -9.68 6.45
N ALA A 60 -3.40 -10.12 5.21
CA ALA A 60 -2.81 -9.50 4.03
C ALA A 60 -3.21 -8.02 3.87
N ALA A 61 -4.47 -7.66 4.19
CA ALA A 61 -4.92 -6.27 4.16
C ALA A 61 -4.24 -5.40 5.24
N VAL A 62 -4.04 -5.94 6.45
CA VAL A 62 -3.27 -5.28 7.51
C VAL A 62 -1.84 -5.03 7.07
N GLU A 63 -1.16 -6.04 6.52
CA GLU A 63 0.22 -5.91 6.04
C GLU A 63 0.35 -4.83 4.95
N ARG A 64 -0.55 -4.82 3.97
CA ARG A 64 -0.58 -3.78 2.92
C ARG A 64 -0.78 -2.39 3.49
N HIS A 65 -1.71 -2.24 4.44
CA HIS A 65 -1.94 -0.96 5.10
C HIS A 65 -0.71 -0.49 5.89
N MET A 66 -0.03 -1.39 6.62
CA MET A 66 1.19 -1.05 7.36
C MET A 66 2.33 -0.63 6.42
N VAL A 67 2.50 -1.32 5.28
CA VAL A 67 3.50 -0.95 4.27
C VAL A 67 3.19 0.41 3.66
N ALA A 68 1.93 0.67 3.27
CA ALA A 68 1.52 1.96 2.71
C ALA A 68 1.68 3.09 3.74
N LEU A 69 1.31 2.84 5.00
CA LEU A 69 1.46 3.81 6.09
C LEU A 69 2.93 4.14 6.32
N ARG A 70 3.80 3.13 6.40
CA ARG A 70 5.24 3.33 6.56
C ARG A 70 5.80 4.17 5.42
N ARG A 71 5.48 3.84 4.16
CA ARG A 71 5.94 4.60 2.98
C ARG A 71 5.48 6.05 3.02
N PHE A 72 4.23 6.30 3.38
CA PHE A 72 3.70 7.64 3.52
C PHE A 72 4.42 8.41 4.65
N THR A 73 4.64 7.77 5.80
CA THR A 73 5.37 8.37 6.92
C THR A 73 6.83 8.66 6.54
N ASP A 74 7.53 7.72 5.91
CA ASP A 74 8.91 7.91 5.45
C ASP A 74 9.00 9.09 4.47
N PHE A 75 8.05 9.22 3.56
CA PHE A 75 7.99 10.37 2.65
C PHE A 75 7.73 11.71 3.35
N ILE A 76 6.79 11.75 4.31
CA ILE A 76 6.44 12.98 5.03
C ILE A 76 7.53 13.41 6.01
N VAL A 77 8.10 12.45 6.74
CA VAL A 77 9.05 12.71 7.85
C VAL A 77 10.48 12.80 7.35
N LEU A 78 10.91 11.87 6.50
CA LEU A 78 12.30 11.76 6.04
C LEU A 78 12.51 12.37 4.65
N GLY A 79 11.42 12.69 3.93
CA GLY A 79 11.50 13.12 2.53
C GLY A 79 11.88 12.00 1.56
N THR A 80 11.89 10.75 2.01
CA THR A 80 12.29 9.60 1.20
C THR A 80 11.18 9.24 0.21
N VAL A 81 11.49 9.32 -1.08
CA VAL A 81 10.56 8.93 -2.15
C VAL A 81 10.62 7.41 -2.32
N PRO A 82 9.49 6.69 -2.27
CA PRO A 82 9.46 5.26 -2.55
C PRO A 82 9.97 4.97 -3.97
N GLU A 83 10.84 3.97 -4.15
CA GLU A 83 11.43 3.61 -5.46
C GLU A 83 10.37 3.32 -6.53
N ASP A 84 9.24 2.73 -6.12
CA ASP A 84 8.09 2.44 -6.97
C ASP A 84 7.39 3.69 -7.53
N LEU A 85 7.69 4.88 -6.98
CA LEU A 85 7.16 6.18 -7.39
C LEU A 85 8.21 7.09 -8.04
N LEU A 86 9.49 6.67 -8.06
CA LEU A 86 10.52 7.40 -8.79
C LEU A 86 10.20 7.39 -10.30
N PRO A 87 10.53 8.46 -11.03
CA PRO A 87 10.48 8.44 -12.49
C PRO A 87 11.42 7.34 -13.03
N PRO A 88 11.11 6.75 -14.21
CA PRO A 88 11.90 5.64 -14.77
C PRO A 88 13.41 5.93 -14.89
N THR A 89 13.78 7.19 -15.09
CA THR A 89 15.16 7.67 -15.18
C THR A 89 15.96 7.53 -13.87
N GLU A 90 15.29 7.64 -12.72
CA GLU A 90 15.95 7.57 -11.40
C GLU A 90 15.95 6.15 -10.82
N ARG A 91 15.07 5.26 -11.31
CA ARG A 91 14.99 3.85 -10.90
C ARG A 91 16.21 3.00 -11.27
N PHE A 92 17.01 3.46 -12.24
CA PHE A 92 18.14 2.71 -12.79
C PHE A 92 19.52 3.37 -12.54
N GLY A 93 19.60 4.35 -11.63
CA GLY A 93 20.90 4.93 -11.24
C GLY A 93 21.68 5.60 -12.37
N PHE A 94 21.01 6.05 -13.44
CA PHE A 94 21.68 6.81 -14.50
C PHE A 94 21.87 8.25 -14.04
N SER A 95 23.05 8.53 -13.45
CA SER A 95 23.55 9.89 -13.27
C SER A 95 23.59 10.57 -14.63
N HIS A 96 22.76 11.59 -14.83
CA HIS A 96 22.74 12.40 -16.04
C HIS A 96 23.89 13.42 -16.04
N ASP A 97 25.12 12.98 -15.75
CA ASP A 97 26.33 13.74 -16.05
C ASP A 97 26.67 13.54 -17.53
N PHE A 98 25.88 14.16 -18.39
CA PHE A 98 26.28 14.42 -19.77
C PHE A 98 26.59 15.91 -19.90
N THR A 99 27.77 16.28 -19.42
CA THR A 99 28.44 17.51 -19.83
C THR A 99 28.75 17.43 -21.33
N ALA A 100 27.78 17.78 -22.18
CA ALA A 100 28.05 18.12 -23.58
C ALA A 100 28.38 19.60 -23.67
N ARG A 101 29.59 19.93 -23.22
CA ARG A 101 30.33 21.12 -23.64
C ARG A 101 30.60 20.99 -25.14
N ALA A 102 29.66 21.43 -25.97
CA ALA A 102 29.94 21.71 -27.38
C ALA A 102 30.38 23.18 -27.49
N VAL A 103 31.69 23.33 -27.57
CA VAL A 103 32.39 24.56 -27.96
C VAL A 103 32.18 24.80 -29.45
N ARG A 104 31.88 26.06 -29.77
CA ARG A 104 31.89 26.76 -31.07
C ARG A 104 30.71 26.55 -32.01
#